data_AF-A0A845YNW0-F1
#
_entry.id   AF-A0A845YNW0-F1
#
_cell.length_a   1.000
_cell.length_b   1.000
_cell.length_c   1.000
_cell.angle_alpha   90.00
_cell.angle_beta   90.00
_cell.angle_gamma   90.00
#
_symmetry.space_group_name_H-M   'P 1'
#
loop_
_entity.id
_entity.type
_entity.pdbx_description
1 polymer ?
#
loop_
_entity_poly.entity_id
_entity_poly.type
_entity_poly.pdbx_seq_one_letter_code
_entity_poly.pdbx_strand_id
1 'polypeptide(L)'
;MRRDSIFYRLFQQSPALVFELLETPPANATDYRFDSVAVKEPKFEIDGVFLPPDTEDAGVVYFCEVQFQKDEQLYERLFGESFLYFYRNRNRYSNWSVVVIYPTRSIEQSDISPYRSLLNSTQVKRVYLDELGDIQKLPLGLALMVLTTAKEEQAPEEARYLVTKTQEEVTEPAVSSAIIEMIKTIMVYKFTELSRQEVEAMMGISLQDTRVYREAKAEGRQEGRQEGRQEGRQEGRQEGR
;
A
#
# COMPACT_ATOMS: atom_id res chain seq x y z
N MET A 1 -4.90 -8.57 -1.99
CA MET A 1 -6.07 -7.76 -1.58
C MET A 1 -5.98 -7.14 -0.18
N ARG A 2 -5.78 -7.91 0.92
CA ARG A 2 -5.92 -7.36 2.29
C ARG A 2 -4.86 -6.31 2.67
N ARG A 3 -3.59 -6.52 2.27
CA ARG A 3 -2.47 -5.59 2.56
C ARG A 3 -2.47 -4.39 1.61
N ASP A 4 -2.90 -4.59 0.38
CA ASP A 4 -3.06 -3.54 -0.63
C ASP A 4 -4.04 -2.45 -0.14
N SER A 5 -5.09 -2.84 0.60
CA SER A 5 -6.01 -1.88 1.26
C SER A 5 -5.38 -1.01 2.35
N ILE A 6 -4.27 -1.45 2.95
CA ILE A 6 -3.53 -0.67 3.97
C ILE A 6 -2.67 0.36 3.26
N PHE A 7 -1.92 -0.04 2.23
CA PHE A 7 -1.09 0.87 1.44
C PHE A 7 -1.93 1.90 0.68
N TYR A 8 -3.06 1.47 0.12
CA TYR A 8 -4.03 2.39 -0.47
C TYR A 8 -4.47 3.48 0.52
N ARG A 9 -4.84 3.09 1.75
CA ARG A 9 -5.24 4.06 2.79
C ARG A 9 -4.08 4.94 3.25
N LEU A 10 -2.88 4.37 3.39
CA LEU A 10 -1.65 5.12 3.71
C LEU A 10 -1.44 6.24 2.69
N PHE A 11 -1.44 5.91 1.40
CA PHE A 11 -1.19 6.87 0.32
C PHE A 11 -2.36 7.82 0.08
N GLN A 12 -3.59 7.39 0.30
CA GLN A 12 -4.76 8.27 0.22
C GLN A 12 -4.73 9.34 1.32
N GLN A 13 -4.30 8.99 2.54
CA GLN A 13 -4.21 9.93 3.66
C GLN A 13 -2.96 10.80 3.59
N SER A 14 -1.83 10.23 3.15
CA SER A 14 -0.56 10.94 3.04
C SER A 14 0.17 10.52 1.76
N PRO A 15 -0.15 11.18 0.61
CA PRO A 15 0.50 10.89 -0.67
C PRO A 15 2.02 11.09 -0.62
N ALA A 16 2.48 12.03 0.22
CA ALA A 16 3.89 12.38 0.35
C ALA A 16 4.76 11.19 0.79
N LEU A 17 4.18 10.19 1.45
CA LEU A 17 4.90 9.00 1.96
C LEU A 17 5.61 8.21 0.87
N VAL A 18 5.08 8.20 -0.37
CA VAL A 18 5.75 7.48 -1.46
C VAL A 18 7.13 8.08 -1.77
N PHE A 19 7.32 9.37 -1.51
CA PHE A 19 8.56 10.08 -1.79
C PHE A 19 9.63 9.86 -0.71
N GLU A 20 9.23 9.42 0.50
CA GLU A 20 10.20 8.98 1.53
C GLU A 20 10.98 7.73 1.09
N LEU A 21 10.46 6.99 0.10
CA LEU A 21 11.11 5.82 -0.49
C LEU A 21 12.14 6.17 -1.58
N LEU A 22 12.22 7.45 -1.96
CA LEU A 22 13.12 7.93 -2.99
C LEU A 22 14.37 8.54 -2.37
N GLU A 23 15.52 8.28 -2.97
CA GLU A 23 16.78 8.91 -2.57
C GLU A 23 16.78 10.41 -2.84
N THR A 24 16.08 10.82 -3.90
CA THR A 24 15.94 12.22 -4.32
C THR A 24 14.45 12.54 -4.53
N PRO A 25 13.69 12.85 -3.46
CA PRO A 25 12.29 13.23 -3.60
C PRO A 25 12.14 14.57 -4.34
N PRO A 26 11.03 14.79 -5.07
CA PRO A 26 10.77 16.07 -5.70
C PRO A 26 10.55 17.16 -4.63
N ALA A 27 10.99 18.39 -4.90
CA ALA A 27 10.90 19.50 -3.94
C ALA A 27 9.44 19.84 -3.53
N ASN A 28 8.48 19.54 -4.40
CA ASN A 28 7.04 19.73 -4.20
C ASN A 28 6.33 18.44 -3.75
N ALA A 29 7.02 17.48 -3.14
CA ALA A 29 6.47 16.18 -2.71
C ALA A 29 5.18 16.29 -1.88
N THR A 30 5.08 17.33 -1.04
CA THR A 30 3.90 17.58 -0.19
C THR A 30 2.65 18.00 -0.96
N ASP A 31 2.81 18.48 -2.19
CA ASP A 31 1.73 19.03 -3.00
C ASP A 31 1.15 17.98 -3.97
N TYR A 32 1.67 16.76 -3.95
CA TYR A 32 1.16 15.67 -4.77
C TYR A 32 -0.18 15.16 -4.23
N ARG A 33 -1.04 14.77 -5.18
CA ARG A 33 -2.33 14.14 -4.89
C ARG A 33 -2.30 12.67 -5.27
N PHE A 34 -2.84 11.80 -4.41
CA PHE A 34 -3.07 10.41 -4.72
C PHE A 34 -4.40 10.21 -5.47
N ASP A 35 -4.37 9.39 -6.52
CA ASP A 35 -5.51 9.03 -7.35
C ASP A 35 -5.46 7.53 -7.71
N SER A 36 -6.62 6.90 -7.89
CA SER A 36 -6.74 5.54 -8.42
C SER A 36 -7.61 5.58 -9.66
N VAL A 37 -7.08 5.05 -10.77
CA VAL A 37 -7.73 5.23 -12.08
C VAL A 37 -8.11 3.88 -12.66
N ALA A 38 -9.40 3.57 -12.57
CA ALA A 38 -10.01 2.45 -13.29
C ALA A 38 -10.28 2.86 -14.75
N VAL A 39 -9.54 2.29 -15.68
CA VAL A 39 -9.77 2.51 -17.11
C VAL A 39 -10.93 1.61 -17.57
N LYS A 40 -11.96 2.21 -18.17
CA LYS A 40 -13.22 1.50 -18.49
C LYS A 40 -13.12 0.38 -19.54
N GLU A 41 -12.06 0.27 -20.34
CA GLU A 41 -11.85 -0.83 -21.31
C GLU A 41 -10.36 -1.02 -21.67
N PRO A 42 -9.88 -2.28 -21.87
CA PRO A 42 -10.12 -3.45 -21.02
C PRO A 42 -9.49 -3.19 -19.63
N LYS A 43 -10.02 -3.83 -18.58
CA LYS A 43 -9.63 -3.72 -17.15
C LYS A 43 -8.14 -3.41 -16.91
N PHE A 44 -7.78 -2.13 -16.92
CA PHE A 44 -6.50 -1.63 -16.46
C PHE A 44 -6.79 -0.81 -15.21
N GLU A 45 -6.26 -1.26 -14.09
CA GLU A 45 -6.46 -0.66 -12.78
C GLU A 45 -5.07 -0.36 -12.23
N ILE A 46 -4.73 0.93 -12.19
CA ILE A 46 -3.48 1.37 -11.59
C ILE A 46 -3.78 1.71 -10.13
N ASP A 47 -3.19 0.92 -9.23
CA ASP A 47 -3.50 0.97 -7.80
C ASP A 47 -3.05 2.27 -7.14
N GLY A 48 -1.96 2.87 -7.63
CA GLY A 48 -1.48 4.15 -7.12
C GLY A 48 -0.95 5.08 -8.19
N VAL A 49 -1.65 6.18 -8.45
CA VAL A 49 -1.19 7.28 -9.30
C VAL A 49 -0.99 8.52 -8.44
N PHE A 50 0.21 9.10 -8.44
CA PHE A 50 0.52 10.32 -7.71
C PHE A 50 0.70 11.45 -8.71
N LEU A 51 -0.22 12.40 -8.64
CA LEU A 51 -0.36 13.50 -9.55
C LEU A 51 0.43 14.70 -9.02
N PRO A 52 1.34 15.29 -9.82
CA PRO A 52 2.00 16.53 -9.45
C PRO A 52 0.95 17.66 -9.33
N PRO A 53 1.27 18.74 -8.59
CA PRO A 53 0.40 19.90 -8.52
C PRO A 53 0.14 20.50 -9.91
N ASP A 54 -1.05 21.07 -10.10
CA ASP A 54 -1.44 21.74 -11.34
C ASP A 54 -0.74 23.12 -11.44
N THR A 55 0.52 23.11 -11.86
CA THR A 55 1.35 24.30 -12.11
C THR A 55 1.51 24.58 -13.61
N GLU A 56 2.02 25.76 -13.98
CA GLU A 56 2.32 26.10 -15.38
C GLU A 56 3.34 25.12 -15.99
N ASP A 57 4.32 24.68 -15.20
CA ASP A 57 5.29 23.67 -15.61
C ASP A 57 4.73 22.27 -15.36
N ALA A 58 4.83 21.41 -16.38
CA ALA A 58 4.39 20.02 -16.29
C ALA A 58 5.30 19.23 -15.33
N GLY A 59 4.72 18.64 -14.29
CA GLY A 59 5.43 17.81 -13.32
C GLY A 59 5.67 16.37 -13.77
N VAL A 60 6.23 15.56 -12.87
CA VAL A 60 6.44 14.12 -13.07
C VAL A 60 5.26 13.36 -12.47
N VAL A 61 4.63 12.48 -13.23
CA VAL A 61 3.63 11.54 -12.67
C VAL A 61 4.34 10.32 -12.09
N TYR A 62 3.93 9.88 -10.90
CA TYR A 62 4.46 8.66 -10.30
C TYR A 62 3.38 7.58 -10.28
N PHE A 63 3.77 6.37 -10.62
CA PHE A 63 2.98 5.17 -10.47
C PHE A 63 3.56 4.35 -9.32
N CYS A 64 2.72 3.83 -8.44
CA CYS A 64 3.14 2.98 -7.33
C CYS A 64 2.40 1.66 -7.39
N GLU A 65 3.15 0.57 -7.31
CA GLU A 65 2.64 -0.78 -7.22
C GLU A 65 3.13 -1.41 -5.92
N VAL A 66 2.21 -2.00 -5.16
CA VAL A 66 2.53 -2.66 -3.90
C VAL A 66 2.24 -4.15 -4.03
N GLN A 67 3.30 -4.97 -4.03
CA GLN A 67 3.19 -6.38 -4.36
C GLN A 67 3.60 -7.27 -3.18
N PHE A 68 2.62 -7.90 -2.53
CA PHE A 68 2.84 -8.81 -1.39
C PHE A 68 2.76 -10.30 -1.74
N GLN A 69 2.38 -10.63 -2.97
CA GLN A 69 2.32 -12.01 -3.47
C GLN A 69 3.12 -12.10 -4.76
N LYS A 70 3.66 -13.27 -5.08
CA LYS A 70 4.43 -13.39 -6.32
C LYS A 70 3.49 -13.27 -7.52
N ASP A 71 3.78 -12.32 -8.40
CA ASP A 71 3.12 -12.15 -9.68
C ASP A 71 4.19 -12.21 -10.77
N GLU A 72 4.16 -13.26 -11.59
CA GLU A 72 5.15 -13.50 -12.64
C GLU A 72 4.89 -12.65 -13.90
N GLN A 73 3.85 -11.82 -13.90
CA GLN A 73 3.51 -10.89 -14.98
C GLN A 73 3.34 -9.44 -14.49
N LEU A 74 3.88 -9.13 -13.31
CA LEU A 74 3.76 -7.82 -12.69
C LEU A 74 4.30 -6.72 -13.59
N TYR A 75 5.51 -6.91 -14.15
CA TYR A 75 6.17 -5.86 -14.92
C TYR A 75 5.52 -5.64 -16.29
N GLU A 76 5.04 -6.71 -16.93
CA GLU A 76 4.21 -6.67 -18.14
C GLU A 76 3.01 -5.74 -17.94
N ARG A 77 2.26 -5.98 -16.85
CA ARG A 77 1.07 -5.22 -16.50
C ARG A 77 1.43 -3.78 -16.11
N LEU A 78 2.32 -3.60 -15.14
CA LEU A 78 2.70 -2.31 -14.59
C LEU A 78 3.19 -1.34 -15.66
N PHE A 79 4.11 -1.77 -16.54
CA PHE A 79 4.63 -0.90 -17.58
C PHE A 79 3.60 -0.65 -18.68
N GLY A 80 2.83 -1.67 -19.07
CA GLY A 80 1.74 -1.50 -20.04
C GLY A 80 0.72 -0.46 -19.57
N GLU A 81 0.28 -0.57 -18.33
CA GLU A 81 -0.68 0.34 -17.70
C GLU A 81 -0.12 1.75 -17.53
N SER A 82 1.09 1.87 -16.94
CA SER A 82 1.75 3.16 -16.71
C SER A 82 1.98 3.92 -18.01
N PHE A 83 2.46 3.24 -19.05
CA PHE A 83 2.73 3.89 -20.34
C PHE A 83 1.44 4.25 -21.09
N LEU A 84 0.39 3.42 -21.00
CA LEU A 84 -0.91 3.76 -21.57
C LEU A 84 -1.50 5.00 -20.88
N TYR A 85 -1.43 5.06 -19.55
CA TYR A 85 -1.88 6.23 -18.80
C TYR A 85 -1.09 7.49 -19.18
N PHE A 86 0.25 7.38 -19.18
CA PHE A 86 1.13 8.48 -19.53
C PHE A 86 0.90 8.97 -20.97
N TYR A 87 0.75 8.06 -21.93
CA TYR A 87 0.41 8.38 -23.32
C TYR A 87 -0.89 9.18 -23.43
N ARG A 88 -1.96 8.72 -22.76
CA ARG A 88 -3.27 9.40 -22.78
C ARG A 88 -3.25 10.78 -22.13
N ASN A 89 -2.32 11.02 -21.20
CA ASN A 89 -2.18 12.27 -20.46
C ASN A 89 -0.88 13.01 -20.79
N ARG A 90 -0.26 12.74 -21.95
CA ARG A 90 1.11 13.18 -22.25
C ARG A 90 1.32 14.69 -22.11
N ASN A 91 0.31 15.49 -22.44
CA ASN A 91 0.38 16.95 -22.37
C ASN A 91 0.38 17.50 -20.93
N ARG A 92 0.03 16.68 -19.92
CA ARG A 92 -0.05 17.10 -18.52
C ARG A 92 1.26 16.90 -17.75
N TYR A 93 2.15 16.05 -18.25
CA TYR A 93 3.32 15.59 -17.51
C TYR A 93 4.59 15.75 -18.35
N SER A 94 5.67 16.20 -17.73
CA SER A 94 6.99 16.28 -18.38
C SER A 94 7.68 14.92 -18.40
N ASN A 95 7.44 14.10 -17.38
CA ASN A 95 8.06 12.78 -17.23
C ASN A 95 7.16 11.81 -16.43
N TRP A 96 7.58 10.54 -16.36
CA TRP A 96 6.98 9.49 -15.54
C TRP A 96 8.03 8.84 -14.63
N SER A 97 7.57 8.25 -13.54
CA SER A 97 8.37 7.43 -12.64
C SER A 97 7.51 6.31 -12.04
N VAL A 98 8.15 5.20 -11.65
CA VAL A 98 7.51 4.02 -11.08
C VAL A 98 8.19 3.65 -9.78
N VAL A 99 7.40 3.39 -8.73
CA VAL A 99 7.86 2.83 -7.46
C VAL A 99 7.19 1.48 -7.25
N VAL A 100 7.96 0.43 -7.05
CA VAL A 100 7.45 -0.91 -6.74
C VAL A 100 7.88 -1.29 -5.34
N ILE A 101 6.92 -1.60 -4.49
CA ILE A 101 7.13 -1.93 -3.08
C ILE A 101 6.87 -3.41 -2.86
N TYR A 102 7.90 -4.10 -2.36
CA TYR A 102 7.84 -5.51 -2.00
C TYR A 102 8.11 -5.70 -0.51
N PRO A 103 7.54 -6.74 0.13
CA PRO A 103 7.94 -7.10 1.48
C PRO A 103 9.38 -7.62 1.53
N THR A 104 9.78 -8.42 0.52
CA THR A 104 11.10 -9.05 0.39
C THR A 104 11.44 -9.27 -1.08
N ARG A 105 12.72 -9.48 -1.41
CA ARG A 105 13.16 -9.80 -2.79
C ARG A 105 12.54 -11.07 -3.36
N SER A 106 12.20 -12.05 -2.53
CA SER A 106 11.67 -13.34 -3.00
C SER A 106 10.28 -13.25 -3.64
N ILE A 107 9.57 -12.14 -3.41
CA ILE A 107 8.25 -11.85 -3.98
C ILE A 107 8.35 -11.21 -5.37
N GLU A 108 9.49 -10.59 -5.71
CA GLU A 108 9.70 -10.01 -7.04
C GLU A 108 9.55 -11.08 -8.14
N GLN A 109 8.99 -10.66 -9.29
CA GLN A 109 8.88 -11.47 -10.51
C GLN A 109 10.23 -12.13 -10.83
N SER A 110 10.21 -13.41 -11.18
CA SER A 110 11.43 -14.20 -11.36
C SER A 110 12.21 -13.78 -12.61
N ASP A 111 11.52 -13.65 -13.74
CA ASP A 111 12.12 -13.24 -14.99
C ASP A 111 11.99 -11.73 -15.21
N ILE A 112 13.05 -11.01 -14.86
CA ILE A 112 13.16 -9.56 -15.04
C ILE A 112 13.95 -9.17 -16.29
N SER A 113 14.49 -10.15 -17.03
CA SER A 113 15.36 -9.90 -18.18
C SER A 113 14.70 -9.07 -19.29
N PRO A 114 13.41 -9.28 -19.63
CA PRO A 114 12.73 -8.46 -20.62
C PRO A 114 12.69 -6.96 -20.28
N TYR A 115 12.66 -6.63 -18.98
CA TYR A 115 12.47 -5.26 -18.49
C TYR A 115 13.74 -4.63 -17.92
N ARG A 116 14.88 -5.30 -18.00
CA ARG A 116 16.15 -4.87 -17.39
C ARG A 116 16.52 -3.41 -17.67
N SER A 117 16.25 -2.90 -18.87
CA SER A 117 16.57 -1.50 -19.23
C SER A 117 15.72 -0.51 -18.45
N LEU A 118 14.45 -0.82 -18.21
CA LEU A 118 13.55 0.00 -17.40
C LEU A 118 13.91 -0.14 -15.91
N LEU A 119 14.09 -1.36 -15.44
CA LEU A 119 14.38 -1.66 -14.03
C LEU A 119 15.74 -1.13 -13.55
N ASN A 120 16.68 -0.88 -14.46
CA ASN A 120 17.98 -0.27 -14.18
C ASN A 120 17.99 1.25 -14.45
N SER A 121 16.88 1.83 -14.89
CA SER A 121 16.76 3.27 -15.10
C SER A 121 16.49 4.01 -13.79
N THR A 122 16.81 5.30 -13.75
CA THR A 122 16.48 6.16 -12.59
C THR A 122 14.97 6.43 -12.45
N GLN A 123 14.15 6.03 -13.43
CA GLN A 123 12.71 6.20 -13.43
C GLN A 123 11.98 5.05 -12.73
N VAL A 124 12.66 3.96 -12.39
CA VAL A 124 12.05 2.80 -11.73
C VAL A 124 12.77 2.52 -10.42
N LYS A 125 12.08 2.71 -9.30
CA LYS A 125 12.59 2.38 -7.97
C LYS A 125 11.91 1.11 -7.48
N ARG A 126 12.72 0.09 -7.17
CA ARG A 126 12.29 -1.11 -6.44
C ARG A 126 12.68 -0.96 -4.98
N VAL A 127 11.70 -1.17 -4.10
CA VAL A 127 11.82 -1.04 -2.65
C VAL A 127 11.50 -2.39 -2.03
N TYR A 128 12.37 -2.85 -1.14
CA TYR A 128 12.16 -4.06 -0.35
C TYR A 128 12.09 -3.65 1.12
N LEU A 129 10.94 -3.85 1.75
CA LEU A 129 10.66 -3.33 3.09
C LEU A 129 11.54 -3.96 4.16
N ASP A 130 11.93 -5.23 3.99
CA ASP A 130 12.90 -5.93 4.85
C ASP A 130 14.34 -5.38 4.76
N GLU A 131 14.64 -4.56 3.75
CA GLU A 131 15.95 -3.93 3.54
C GLU A 131 16.02 -2.47 4.01
N LEU A 132 14.92 -1.89 4.50
CA LEU A 132 14.89 -0.50 4.99
C LEU A 132 15.58 -0.33 6.37
N GLY A 133 15.92 -1.43 7.03
CA GLY A 133 16.65 -1.43 8.29
C GLY A 133 15.76 -1.45 9.52
N ASP A 134 16.28 -0.87 10.60
CA ASP A 134 15.63 -0.88 11.91
C ASP A 134 14.41 0.05 11.94
N ILE A 135 13.23 -0.53 12.14
CA ILE A 135 11.94 0.15 12.15
C ILE A 135 11.87 1.32 13.14
N GLN A 136 12.60 1.25 14.26
CA GLN A 136 12.60 2.33 15.26
C GLN A 136 13.38 3.56 14.80
N LYS A 137 14.29 3.40 13.84
CA LYS A 137 15.07 4.49 13.25
C LYS A 137 14.43 5.07 11.99
N LEU A 138 13.36 4.45 11.50
CA LEU A 138 12.66 4.91 10.31
C LEU A 138 11.74 6.10 10.60
N PRO A 139 11.56 7.01 9.62
CA PRO A 139 10.43 7.93 9.61
C PRO A 139 9.12 7.19 9.84
N LEU A 140 8.15 7.84 10.50
CA LEU A 140 6.90 7.20 10.91
C LEU A 140 6.17 6.53 9.73
N GLY A 141 6.13 7.18 8.58
CA GLY A 141 5.54 6.64 7.35
C GLY A 141 6.17 5.32 6.89
N LEU A 142 7.49 5.31 6.74
CA LEU A 142 8.24 4.09 6.39
C LEU A 142 8.09 3.00 7.45
N ALA A 143 8.10 3.38 8.72
CA ALA A 143 7.96 2.42 9.81
C ALA A 143 6.60 1.72 9.79
N LEU A 144 5.51 2.43 9.45
CA LEU A 144 4.19 1.84 9.23
C LEU A 144 4.18 0.84 8.08
N MET A 145 4.86 1.13 6.97
CA MET A 145 4.99 0.20 5.85
C MET A 145 5.75 -1.06 6.29
N VAL A 146 6.87 -0.90 7.01
CA VAL A 146 7.68 -2.02 7.51
C VAL A 146 6.91 -2.88 8.53
N LEU A 147 6.06 -2.28 9.39
CA LEU A 147 5.23 -3.02 10.35
C LEU A 147 4.36 -4.08 9.66
N THR A 148 3.92 -3.85 8.42
CA THR A 148 3.14 -4.83 7.66
C THR A 148 3.90 -6.15 7.43
N THR A 149 5.24 -6.08 7.41
CA THR A 149 6.16 -7.21 7.21
C THR A 149 6.75 -7.78 8.51
N ALA A 150 6.57 -7.09 9.64
CA ALA A 150 7.10 -7.52 10.93
C ALA A 150 6.63 -8.93 11.30
N LYS A 151 7.50 -9.73 11.92
CA LYS A 151 7.15 -11.07 12.40
C LYS A 151 6.17 -10.97 13.57
N GLU A 152 5.34 -12.00 13.75
CA GLU A 152 4.32 -12.01 14.80
C GLU A 152 4.91 -11.83 16.20
N GLU A 153 6.11 -12.34 16.46
CA GLU A 153 6.75 -12.24 17.77
C GLU A 153 7.22 -10.80 18.09
N GLN A 154 7.56 -10.03 17.05
CA GLN A 154 8.10 -8.67 17.18
C GLN A 154 7.01 -7.60 17.02
N ALA A 155 5.98 -7.89 16.22
CA ALA A 155 4.96 -6.93 15.82
C ALA A 155 4.27 -6.21 17.01
N PRO A 156 3.96 -6.86 18.16
CA PRO A 156 3.36 -6.16 19.30
C PRO A 156 4.27 -5.09 19.89
N GLU A 157 5.57 -5.34 19.99
CA GLU A 157 6.54 -4.37 20.50
C GLU A 157 6.70 -3.19 19.55
N GLU A 158 6.83 -3.47 18.26
CA GLU A 158 6.96 -2.43 17.25
C GLU A 158 5.69 -1.59 17.11
N ALA A 159 4.51 -2.21 17.20
CA ALA A 159 3.24 -1.48 17.19
C ALA A 159 3.11 -0.55 18.41
N ARG A 160 3.53 -1.00 19.60
CA ARG A 160 3.58 -0.16 20.81
C ARG A 160 4.50 1.04 20.62
N TYR A 161 5.71 0.77 20.15
CA TYR A 161 6.68 1.83 19.85
C TYR A 161 6.11 2.86 18.88
N LEU A 162 5.50 2.42 17.77
CA LEU A 162 4.93 3.32 16.78
C LEU A 162 3.75 4.14 17.31
N VAL A 163 2.96 3.60 18.23
CA VAL A 163 1.89 4.36 18.88
C VAL A 163 2.47 5.45 19.77
N THR A 164 3.46 5.13 20.60
CA THR A 164 4.15 6.13 21.43
C THR A 164 4.79 7.21 20.58
N LYS A 165 5.54 6.82 19.54
CA LYS A 165 6.15 7.74 18.57
C LYS A 165 5.12 8.65 17.92
N THR A 166 3.97 8.11 17.50
CA THR A 166 2.88 8.90 16.90
C THR A 166 2.31 9.92 17.88
N GLN A 167 2.16 9.56 19.17
CA GLN A 167 1.65 10.48 20.19
C GLN A 167 2.63 11.59 20.54
N GLU A 168 3.94 11.32 20.42
CA GLU A 168 5.01 12.28 20.70
C GLU A 168 5.29 13.22 19.52
N GLU A 169 5.32 12.69 18.29
CA GLU A 169 5.71 13.44 17.08
C GLU A 169 4.55 14.14 16.37
N VAL A 170 3.30 13.66 16.54
CA VAL A 170 2.14 14.18 15.80
C VAL A 170 1.25 15.03 16.69
N THR A 171 1.39 16.35 16.56
CA THR A 171 0.63 17.34 17.34
C THR A 171 -0.86 17.39 16.98
N GLU A 172 -1.22 17.08 15.73
CA GLU A 172 -2.61 17.14 15.27
C GLU A 172 -3.41 15.90 15.74
N PRO A 173 -4.44 16.05 16.59
CA PRO A 173 -5.13 14.90 17.17
C PRO A 173 -5.84 14.02 16.14
N ALA A 174 -6.36 14.62 15.06
CA ALA A 174 -7.03 13.89 13.98
C ALA A 174 -6.04 13.00 13.21
N VAL A 175 -4.85 13.53 12.89
CA VAL A 175 -3.79 12.79 12.19
C VAL A 175 -3.20 11.71 13.09
N SER A 176 -2.92 12.04 14.35
CA SER A 176 -2.43 11.08 15.35
C SER A 176 -3.40 9.90 15.49
N SER A 177 -4.70 10.18 15.60
CA SER A 177 -5.73 9.14 15.66
C SER A 177 -5.77 8.29 14.39
N ALA A 178 -5.68 8.89 13.21
CA ALA A 178 -5.68 8.15 11.95
C ALA A 178 -4.50 7.18 11.82
N ILE A 179 -3.31 7.60 12.24
CA ILE A 179 -2.10 6.75 12.23
C ILE A 179 -2.26 5.60 13.23
N ILE A 180 -2.74 5.86 14.44
CA ILE A 180 -2.96 4.80 15.44
C ILE A 180 -3.99 3.79 14.93
N GLU A 181 -5.07 4.22 14.29
CA GLU A 181 -6.05 3.32 13.66
C GLU A 181 -5.43 2.45 12.55
N MET A 182 -4.46 3.00 11.82
CA MET A 182 -3.73 2.27 10.81
C MET A 182 -2.82 1.19 11.41
N ILE A 183 -2.10 1.52 12.49
CA ILE A 183 -1.31 0.55 13.27
C ILE A 183 -2.21 -0.60 13.73
N LYS A 184 -3.38 -0.30 14.31
CA LYS A 184 -4.34 -1.34 14.71
C LYS A 184 -4.77 -2.20 13.55
N THR A 185 -5.10 -1.58 12.42
CA THR A 185 -5.56 -2.28 11.23
C THR A 185 -4.49 -3.26 10.74
N ILE A 186 -3.22 -2.84 10.71
CA ILE A 186 -2.08 -3.70 10.38
C ILE A 186 -2.00 -4.88 11.33
N MET A 187 -2.15 -4.63 12.63
CA MET A 187 -2.07 -5.67 13.67
C MET A 187 -3.23 -6.66 13.60
N VAL A 188 -4.47 -6.19 13.39
CA VAL A 188 -5.64 -7.06 13.22
C VAL A 188 -5.49 -7.95 11.99
N TYR A 189 -4.96 -7.42 10.88
CA TYR A 189 -4.70 -8.25 9.69
C TYR A 189 -3.55 -9.24 9.88
N LYS A 190 -2.59 -8.94 10.76
CA LYS A 190 -1.47 -9.83 11.08
C LYS A 190 -1.92 -10.99 11.96
N PHE A 191 -2.74 -10.73 12.98
CA PHE A 191 -3.21 -11.73 13.93
C PHE A 191 -4.66 -12.14 13.65
N THR A 192 -4.88 -12.92 12.60
CA THR A 192 -6.24 -13.29 12.15
C THR A 192 -7.03 -14.11 13.16
N GLU A 193 -6.34 -14.86 14.02
CA GLU A 193 -6.95 -15.72 15.04
C GLU A 193 -7.30 -14.97 16.34
N LEU A 194 -6.81 -13.73 16.51
CA LEU A 194 -7.05 -12.95 17.71
C LEU A 194 -8.24 -12.01 17.51
N SER A 195 -9.03 -11.86 18.56
CA SER A 195 -10.04 -10.83 18.61
C SER A 195 -9.38 -9.44 18.66
N ARG A 196 -10.13 -8.44 18.23
CA ARG A 196 -9.69 -7.05 18.29
C ARG A 196 -9.28 -6.62 19.71
N GLN A 197 -10.02 -7.06 20.72
CA GLN A 197 -9.73 -6.73 22.12
C GLN A 197 -8.40 -7.34 22.57
N GLU A 198 -8.08 -8.55 22.11
CA GLU A 198 -6.79 -9.19 22.37
C GLU A 198 -5.66 -8.45 21.65
N VAL A 199 -5.86 -8.05 20.39
CA VAL A 199 -4.87 -7.24 19.65
C VAL A 199 -4.62 -5.89 20.32
N GLU A 200 -5.68 -5.21 20.76
CA GLU A 200 -5.59 -3.94 21.49
C GLU A 200 -4.86 -4.10 22.84
N ALA A 201 -5.17 -5.17 23.58
CA ALA A 201 -4.49 -5.50 24.83
C ALA A 201 -3.00 -5.78 24.63
N MET A 202 -2.62 -6.48 23.54
CA MET A 202 -1.22 -6.71 23.19
C MET A 202 -0.47 -5.41 22.91
N MET A 203 -1.13 -4.42 22.30
CA MET A 203 -0.53 -3.11 22.07
C MET A 203 -0.58 -2.20 23.32
N GLY A 204 -1.13 -2.66 24.45
CA GLY A 204 -1.20 -1.84 25.67
C GLY A 204 -2.04 -0.57 25.51
N ILE A 205 -3.00 -0.56 24.57
CA ILE A 205 -3.80 0.61 24.22
C ILE A 205 -5.28 0.29 24.41
N SER A 206 -6.02 1.20 25.07
CA SER A 206 -7.48 1.18 25.18
C SER A 206 -8.05 2.26 24.26
N LEU A 207 -8.82 1.90 23.22
CA LEU A 207 -9.39 2.88 22.29
C LEU A 207 -10.84 2.53 21.89
N GLN A 208 -11.68 3.56 21.83
CA GLN A 208 -13.12 3.46 21.54
C GLN A 208 -13.40 3.01 20.10
N ASP A 209 -14.52 2.33 19.88
CA ASP A 209 -14.98 1.85 18.57
C ASP A 209 -15.18 2.99 17.55
N THR A 210 -14.39 3.02 16.48
CA THR A 210 -14.45 4.06 15.44
C THR A 210 -15.11 3.57 14.13
N ARG A 211 -15.55 4.56 13.33
CA ARG A 211 -16.40 4.41 12.13
C ARG A 211 -15.76 3.57 11.01
N VAL A 212 -14.44 3.64 10.85
CA VAL A 212 -13.67 2.94 9.80
C VAL A 212 -13.81 1.41 9.92
N TYR A 213 -13.94 0.89 11.15
CA TYR A 213 -14.15 -0.54 11.36
C TYR A 213 -15.54 -1.03 10.92
N ARG A 214 -16.57 -0.16 10.94
CA ARG A 214 -17.89 -0.54 10.39
C ARG A 214 -17.83 -0.73 8.87
N GLU A 215 -17.00 0.04 8.19
CA GLU A 215 -16.82 0.00 6.74
C GLU A 215 -15.98 -1.22 6.33
N ALA A 216 -14.81 -1.44 6.94
CA ALA A 216 -13.97 -2.63 6.67
C ALA A 216 -14.69 -3.96 7.01
N LYS A 217 -15.52 -3.98 8.06
CA LYS A 217 -16.37 -5.14 8.41
C LYS A 217 -17.53 -5.34 7.43
N ALA A 218 -18.04 -4.27 6.82
CA ALA A 218 -19.08 -4.36 5.80
C ALA A 218 -18.51 -4.92 4.48
N GLU A 219 -17.32 -4.49 4.10
CA GLU A 219 -16.58 -5.00 2.94
C GLU A 219 -16.22 -6.47 3.11
N GLY A 220 -15.57 -6.86 4.22
CA GLY A 220 -15.23 -8.27 4.47
C GLY A 220 -16.45 -9.20 4.55
N ARG A 221 -17.62 -8.70 4.99
CA ARG A 221 -18.88 -9.46 4.93
C ARG A 221 -19.45 -9.59 3.52
N GLN A 222 -19.28 -8.56 2.68
CA GLN A 222 -19.70 -8.63 1.30
C GLN A 222 -18.82 -9.59 0.51
N GLU A 223 -17.51 -9.55 0.71
CA GLU A 223 -16.55 -10.44 0.05
C GLU A 223 -16.77 -11.90 0.46
N GLY A 224 -16.88 -12.20 1.77
CA GLY A 224 -17.15 -13.57 2.23
C GLY A 224 -18.49 -14.14 1.72
N ARG A 225 -19.48 -13.29 1.45
CA ARG A 225 -20.73 -13.71 0.79
C ARG A 225 -20.57 -13.97 -0.70
N GLN A 226 -19.67 -13.25 -1.37
CA GLN A 226 -19.40 -13.45 -2.79
C GLN A 226 -18.55 -14.70 -3.00
N GLU A 227 -17.51 -14.90 -2.19
CA GLU A 227 -16.66 -16.10 -2.20
C GLU A 227 -17.49 -17.36 -1.89
N GLY A 228 -18.26 -17.37 -0.79
CA GLY A 228 -19.11 -18.51 -0.45
C GLY A 228 -20.20 -18.83 -1.49
N ARG A 229 -20.66 -17.84 -2.27
CA ARG A 229 -21.58 -18.08 -3.41
C ARG A 229 -20.88 -18.67 -4.62
N GLN A 230 -19.62 -18.32 -4.85
CA GLN A 230 -18.85 -18.88 -5.97
C GLN A 230 -18.42 -20.31 -5.65
N GLU A 231 -17.94 -20.57 -4.44
CA GLU A 231 -17.58 -21.92 -3.97
C GLU A 231 -18.78 -22.86 -4.00
N GLY A 232 -19.91 -22.48 -3.41
CA GLY A 232 -21.12 -23.31 -3.43
C GLY A 232 -21.69 -23.59 -4.84
N ARG A 233 -21.43 -22.70 -5.82
CA ARG A 233 -21.78 -22.95 -7.24
C ARG A 233 -20.81 -23.89 -7.94
N GLN A 234 -19.54 -23.93 -7.53
CA GLN A 234 -18.56 -24.85 -8.06
C GLN A 234 -18.77 -26.25 -7.50
N GLU A 235 -18.98 -26.38 -6.18
CA GLU A 235 -19.27 -27.66 -5.52
C GLU A 235 -20.56 -28.29 -6.05
N GLY A 236 -21.66 -27.53 -6.15
CA GLY A 236 -22.91 -28.03 -6.71
C GLY A 236 -22.85 -28.43 -8.20
N ARG A 237 -21.84 -27.96 -8.95
CA ARG A 237 -21.59 -28.41 -10.33
C ARG A 237 -20.71 -29.66 -10.42
N GLN A 238 -19.90 -29.93 -9.40
CA GLN A 238 -19.08 -31.13 -9.32
C GLN A 238 -19.88 -32.32 -8.78
N GLU A 239 -20.78 -32.11 -7.82
CA GLU A 239 -21.64 -33.17 -7.26
C GLU A 239 -22.84 -33.54 -8.16
N GLY A 240 -23.16 -32.69 -9.14
CA GLY A 240 -24.25 -32.92 -10.11
C GLY A 240 -23.85 -33.63 -11.40
N ARG A 241 -22.64 -34.21 -11.46
CA ARG A 241 -22.14 -35.05 -12.57
C ARG A 241 -22.05 -36.50 -12.14
#